data_AF-A0A2P4X493-F1
#
_entry.id   AF-A0A2P4X493-F1
#
_cell.length_a   1.000
_cell.length_b   1.000
_cell.length_c   1.000
_cell.angle_alpha   90.00
_cell.angle_beta   90.00
_cell.angle_gamma   90.00
#
_symmetry.space_group_name_H-M   'P 1'
#
loop_
_entity.id
_entity.type
_entity.pdbx_description
1 polymer ?
#
loop_
_entity_poly.entity_id
_entity_poly.type
_entity_poly.pdbx_seq_one_letter_code
_entity_poly.pdbx_strand_id
1 'polypeptide(L)'
;MRVKRSYKMQFKRQVLARVYEIGIDAAIKESNVPRWTVRAWITNKDKIESFGCSQKSKTIKGQGRKEIIPFSHALVLYVKGERRDNNVVTTRMLIEYIKTFQHAWLTEYLRTKKSEDSGQKALMKLCHTFAKRRFYFAGSAYK
;
A
#
# COMPACT_ATOMS: atom_id res chain seq x y z
N MET A 1 -17.33 14.44 12.06
CA MET A 1 -16.13 13.70 11.59
C MET A 1 -15.89 12.48 12.48
N ARG A 2 -15.72 11.26 11.94
CA ARG A 2 -15.38 10.07 12.75
C ARG A 2 -13.89 10.04 13.04
N VAL A 3 -13.49 10.26 14.29
CA VAL A 3 -12.08 10.17 14.70
C VAL A 3 -11.61 8.72 14.57
N LYS A 4 -10.67 8.45 13.67
CA LYS A 4 -10.01 7.14 13.55
C LYS A 4 -8.96 7.01 14.66
N ARG A 5 -9.28 6.27 15.72
CA ARG A 5 -8.31 5.87 16.75
C ARG A 5 -7.38 4.80 16.19
N SER A 6 -6.08 4.93 16.47
CA SER A 6 -5.05 4.02 16.02
C SER A 6 -4.23 3.53 17.20
N TYR A 7 -4.19 2.21 17.40
CA TYR A 7 -3.64 1.57 18.59
C TYR A 7 -2.33 0.86 18.27
N LYS A 8 -1.35 0.95 19.17
CA LYS A 8 -0.06 0.26 19.07
C LYS A 8 -0.25 -1.26 19.24
N MET A 9 0.60 -2.06 18.60
CA MET A 9 0.55 -3.54 18.71
C MET A 9 0.64 -4.02 20.15
N GLN A 10 1.48 -3.42 20.97
CA GLN A 10 1.56 -3.73 22.40
C GLN A 10 0.20 -3.65 23.09
N PHE A 11 -0.51 -2.54 22.86
CA PHE A 11 -1.81 -2.31 23.48
C PHE A 11 -2.86 -3.29 22.94
N LYS A 12 -2.82 -3.62 21.64
CA LYS A 12 -3.71 -4.66 21.07
C LYS A 12 -3.49 -6.01 21.75
N ARG A 13 -2.24 -6.40 21.99
CA ARG A 13 -1.89 -7.65 22.69
C ARG A 13 -2.33 -7.65 24.14
N GLN A 14 -2.13 -6.55 24.85
CA GLN A 14 -2.62 -6.39 26.23
C GLN A 14 -4.14 -6.56 26.30
N VAL A 15 -4.88 -5.90 25.40
CA VAL A 15 -6.35 -6.04 25.37
C VAL A 15 -6.76 -7.48 25.02
N LEU A 16 -6.06 -8.15 24.09
CA LEU A 16 -6.33 -9.55 23.77
C LEU A 16 -6.06 -10.48 24.97
N ALA A 17 -4.97 -10.27 25.71
CA ALA A 17 -4.69 -11.02 26.94
C ALA A 17 -5.79 -10.83 27.99
N ARG A 18 -6.23 -9.58 28.22
CA ARG A 18 -7.36 -9.29 29.12
C ARG A 18 -8.65 -9.95 28.64
N VAL A 19 -8.93 -9.96 27.33
CA VAL A 19 -10.10 -10.67 26.79
C VAL A 19 -10.07 -12.17 27.16
N TYR A 20 -8.90 -12.81 27.17
CA TYR A 20 -8.76 -14.20 27.60
C TYR A 20 -8.98 -14.40 29.10
N GLU A 21 -8.55 -13.45 29.94
CA GLU A 21 -8.64 -13.54 31.39
C GLU A 21 -10.03 -13.22 31.94
N ILE A 22 -10.65 -12.14 31.47
CA ILE A 22 -11.87 -11.55 32.07
C ILE A 22 -13.05 -11.50 31.10
N GLY A 23 -12.87 -11.94 29.85
CA GLY A 23 -13.91 -11.91 28.82
C GLY A 23 -14.04 -10.57 28.10
N ILE A 24 -14.81 -10.58 27.01
CA ILE A 24 -14.88 -9.47 26.05
C ILE A 24 -15.48 -8.21 26.68
N ASP A 25 -16.58 -8.33 27.42
CA ASP A 25 -17.32 -7.18 27.96
C ASP A 25 -16.54 -6.43 29.03
N ALA A 26 -15.88 -7.17 29.92
CA ALA A 26 -15.03 -6.58 30.96
C ALA A 26 -13.79 -5.91 30.36
N ALA A 27 -13.12 -6.55 29.39
CA ALA A 27 -11.97 -5.97 28.71
C ALA A 27 -12.30 -4.70 27.90
N ILE A 28 -13.51 -4.62 27.32
CA ILE A 28 -14.00 -3.39 26.66
C ILE A 28 -14.14 -2.25 27.66
N LYS A 29 -14.70 -2.53 28.84
CA LYS A 29 -14.90 -1.54 29.90
C LYS A 29 -13.57 -0.99 30.42
N GLU A 30 -12.58 -1.87 30.63
CA GLU A 30 -11.24 -1.47 31.09
C GLU A 30 -10.46 -0.67 30.03
N SER A 31 -10.48 -1.12 28.77
CA SER A 31 -9.63 -0.55 27.72
C SER A 31 -10.23 0.68 27.03
N ASN A 32 -11.53 0.94 27.22
CA ASN A 32 -12.29 1.97 26.51
C ASN A 32 -12.15 1.86 24.97
N VAL A 33 -11.95 0.65 24.46
CA VAL A 33 -11.87 0.33 23.03
C VAL A 33 -13.27 -0.09 22.56
N PRO A 34 -13.78 0.45 21.44
CA PRO A 34 -15.09 0.06 20.93
C PRO A 34 -15.21 -1.45 20.69
N ARG A 35 -16.36 -2.04 21.04
CA ARG A 35 -16.65 -3.48 20.87
C ARG A 35 -16.27 -4.03 19.49
N TRP A 36 -16.64 -3.30 18.43
CA TRP A 36 -16.36 -3.71 17.05
C TRP A 36 -14.85 -3.79 16.76
N THR A 37 -14.04 -2.94 17.41
CA THR A 37 -12.58 -2.94 17.27
C THR A 37 -11.96 -4.12 18.00
N VAL A 38 -12.41 -4.42 19.23
CA VAL A 38 -11.95 -5.59 19.99
C VAL A 38 -12.28 -6.88 19.24
N ARG A 39 -13.51 -7.03 18.73
CA ARG A 39 -13.90 -8.16 17.89
C ARG A 39 -13.02 -8.32 16.65
N ALA A 40 -12.72 -7.22 15.95
CA ALA A 40 -11.82 -7.27 14.80
C ALA A 40 -10.39 -7.69 15.15
N TRP A 41 -9.91 -7.39 16.36
CA TRP A 41 -8.61 -7.88 16.83
C TRP A 41 -8.66 -9.36 17.18
N ILE A 42 -9.74 -9.85 17.79
CA ILE A 42 -9.93 -11.28 18.06
C ILE A 42 -9.90 -12.08 16.74
N THR A 43 -10.62 -11.62 15.71
CA THR A 43 -10.61 -12.26 14.38
C THR A 43 -9.22 -12.24 13.72
N ASN A 44 -8.36 -11.29 14.07
CA ASN A 44 -7.00 -11.17 13.53
C ASN A 44 -5.93 -11.50 14.57
N LYS A 45 -6.26 -12.25 15.64
CA LYS A 45 -5.36 -12.53 16.77
C LYS A 45 -4.03 -13.09 16.30
N ASP A 46 -4.06 -14.14 15.48
CA ASP A 46 -2.84 -14.82 15.03
C ASP A 46 -1.90 -13.86 14.30
N LYS A 47 -2.44 -12.91 13.51
CA LYS A 47 -1.66 -11.89 12.81
C LYS A 47 -1.08 -10.84 13.75
N ILE A 48 -1.77 -10.54 14.85
CA ILE A 48 -1.30 -9.57 15.87
C ILE A 48 -0.23 -10.21 16.76
N GLU A 49 -0.38 -11.48 17.09
CA GLU A 49 0.57 -12.24 17.92
C GLU A 49 1.84 -12.61 17.14
N SER A 50 1.70 -13.14 15.93
CA SER A 50 2.84 -13.47 15.05
C SER A 50 3.60 -12.25 14.52
N PHE A 51 3.13 -11.03 14.77
CA PHE A 51 3.80 -9.81 14.31
C PHE A 51 5.14 -9.61 15.03
N GLY A 52 6.24 -10.06 14.41
CA GLY A 52 7.61 -9.96 14.95
C GLY A 52 8.27 -8.59 14.86
N CYS A 53 7.56 -7.57 14.34
CA CYS A 53 8.07 -6.21 14.20
C CYS A 53 7.84 -5.37 15.48
N SER A 54 8.19 -4.08 15.42
CA SER A 54 8.09 -3.15 16.56
C SER A 54 6.70 -3.12 17.22
N GLN A 55 6.70 -3.26 18.55
CA GLN A 55 5.51 -3.11 19.41
C GLN A 55 4.86 -1.73 19.34
N LYS A 56 5.62 -0.71 18.93
CA LYS A 56 5.13 0.66 18.70
C LYS A 56 4.36 0.80 17.38
N SER A 57 4.43 -0.18 16.48
CA SER A 57 3.69 -0.16 15.22
C SER A 57 2.19 -0.13 15.47
N LYS A 58 1.44 0.62 14.67
CA LYS A 58 -0.03 0.66 14.77
C LYS A 58 -0.73 -0.24 13.75
N THR A 59 0.00 -0.64 12.71
CA THR A 59 -0.45 -1.51 11.61
C THR A 59 0.43 -2.75 11.50
N ILE A 60 -0.17 -3.81 10.98
CA ILE A 60 0.60 -4.95 10.46
C ILE A 60 1.26 -4.42 9.17
N LYS A 61 2.60 -4.36 9.15
CA LYS A 61 3.36 -3.93 7.96
C LYS A 61 2.98 -4.78 6.74
N GLY A 62 3.17 -4.24 5.54
CA GLY A 62 2.83 -4.96 4.30
C GLY A 62 1.36 -4.85 3.86
N GLN A 63 0.51 -4.15 4.60
CA GLN A 63 -0.84 -3.77 4.15
C GLN A 63 -0.86 -2.66 3.08
N GLY A 64 0.30 -2.30 2.53
CA GLY A 64 0.41 -1.34 1.44
C GLY A 64 -0.25 -1.88 0.16
N ARG A 65 -0.67 -0.97 -0.73
CA ARG A 65 -1.23 -1.33 -2.04
C ARG A 65 -0.19 -2.13 -2.82
N LYS A 66 -0.47 -3.40 -3.09
CA LYS A 66 0.34 -4.29 -3.94
C LYS A 66 0.63 -3.60 -5.28
N GLU A 67 1.84 -3.80 -5.78
CA GLU A 67 2.24 -3.28 -7.09
C GLU A 67 1.45 -4.00 -8.18
N ILE A 68 0.84 -3.21 -9.08
CA ILE A 68 0.06 -3.73 -10.21
C ILE A 68 0.98 -4.09 -11.39
N ILE A 69 2.18 -3.49 -11.43
CA ILE A 69 3.16 -3.69 -12.50
C ILE A 69 3.99 -4.94 -12.16
N PRO A 70 3.85 -6.05 -12.90
CA PRO A 70 4.53 -7.31 -12.58
C PRO A 70 6.04 -7.25 -12.84
N PHE A 71 6.50 -6.35 -13.72
CA PHE A 71 7.90 -6.12 -14.08
C PHE A 71 8.49 -4.90 -13.35
N SER A 72 7.99 -4.56 -12.17
CA SER A 72 8.41 -3.34 -11.44
C SER A 72 9.91 -3.28 -11.17
N HIS A 73 10.55 -4.42 -10.93
CA HIS A 73 12.00 -4.50 -10.73
C HIS A 73 12.78 -4.12 -11.99
N ALA A 74 12.43 -4.70 -13.14
CA ALA A 74 13.07 -4.39 -14.42
C ALA A 74 12.88 -2.91 -14.81
N LEU A 75 11.68 -2.38 -14.58
CA LEU A 75 11.38 -0.95 -14.78
C LEU A 75 12.22 -0.04 -13.87
N VAL A 76 12.50 -0.46 -12.63
CA VAL A 76 13.40 0.26 -11.71
C VAL A 76 14.84 0.25 -12.18
N LEU A 77 15.33 -0.87 -12.71
CA LEU A 77 16.68 -0.96 -13.24
C LEU A 77 16.86 -0.07 -14.48
N TYR A 78 15.90 -0.11 -15.41
CA TYR A 78 15.87 0.77 -16.58
C TYR A 78 15.97 2.24 -16.19
N VAL A 79 15.07 2.69 -15.30
CA VAL A 79 15.04 4.09 -14.82
C VAL A 79 16.32 4.49 -14.08
N LYS A 80 16.94 3.57 -13.34
CA LYS A 80 18.22 3.83 -12.67
C LYS A 80 19.38 3.94 -13.65
N GLY A 81 19.36 3.19 -14.75
CA GLY A 81 20.30 3.35 -15.86
C GLY A 81 20.19 4.75 -16.43
N GLU A 82 18.99 5.13 -16.85
CA GLU A 82 18.70 6.45 -17.42
C GLU A 82 19.06 7.63 -16.49
N ARG A 83 18.88 7.47 -15.17
CA ARG A 83 19.28 8.50 -14.19
C ARG A 83 20.77 8.77 -14.17
N ARG A 84 21.62 7.78 -14.47
CA ARG A 84 23.07 7.97 -14.49
C ARG A 84 23.50 8.91 -15.61
N ASP A 85 22.68 9.00 -16.65
CA ASP A 85 22.89 9.88 -17.80
C ASP A 85 22.20 11.26 -17.61
N ASN A 86 21.89 11.65 -16.36
CA ASN A 86 21.25 12.91 -15.94
C ASN A 86 19.80 13.12 -16.42
N ASN A 87 19.08 12.08 -16.85
CA ASN A 87 17.67 12.21 -17.21
C ASN A 87 16.77 12.33 -15.97
N VAL A 88 15.94 13.38 -15.93
CA VAL A 88 14.84 13.49 -14.96
C VAL A 88 13.85 12.36 -15.22
N VAL A 89 13.56 11.56 -14.20
CA VAL A 89 12.59 10.46 -14.32
C VAL A 89 11.21 11.04 -14.54
N THR A 90 10.68 10.85 -15.74
CA THR A 90 9.33 11.29 -16.08
C THR A 90 8.36 10.11 -16.19
N THR A 91 7.07 10.39 -16.00
CA THR A 91 6.01 9.41 -16.27
C THR A 91 6.05 8.92 -17.73
N ARG A 92 6.50 9.78 -18.65
CA ARG A 92 6.63 9.49 -20.07
C ARG A 92 7.64 8.35 -20.32
N MET A 93 8.82 8.41 -19.71
CA MET A 93 9.83 7.35 -19.84
C MET A 93 9.33 5.98 -19.38
N LEU A 94 8.53 5.95 -18.30
CA LEU A 94 7.90 4.71 -17.85
C LEU A 94 6.92 4.15 -18.87
N ILE A 95 6.11 5.03 -19.48
CA ILE A 95 5.13 4.64 -20.51
C ILE A 95 5.85 4.14 -21.76
N GLU A 96 6.91 4.81 -22.18
CA GLU A 96 7.75 4.41 -23.32
C GLU A 96 8.36 3.02 -23.08
N TYR A 97 8.94 2.78 -21.91
CA TYR A 97 9.42 1.44 -21.55
C TYR A 97 8.33 0.37 -21.65
N ILE A 98 7.13 0.66 -21.12
CA ILE A 98 6.01 -0.29 -21.16
C ILE A 98 5.57 -0.56 -22.60
N LYS A 99 5.49 0.47 -23.44
CA LYS A 99 5.14 0.32 -24.86
C LYS A 99 6.17 -0.50 -25.63
N THR A 100 7.46 -0.25 -25.38
CA THR A 100 8.56 -0.88 -26.13
C THR A 100 8.81 -2.33 -25.69
N PHE A 101 8.84 -2.59 -24.38
CA PHE A 101 9.30 -3.88 -23.85
C PHE A 101 8.20 -4.73 -23.24
N GLN A 102 7.02 -4.17 -22.96
CA GLN A 102 5.95 -4.82 -22.21
C GLN A 102 4.60 -4.74 -22.96
N HIS A 103 4.64 -4.79 -24.30
CA HIS A 103 3.47 -4.64 -25.15
C HIS A 103 2.38 -5.66 -24.83
N ALA A 104 2.73 -6.95 -24.66
CA ALA A 104 1.75 -8.00 -24.35
C ALA A 104 0.98 -7.71 -23.05
N TRP A 105 1.69 -7.26 -22.02
CA TRP A 105 1.07 -6.86 -20.76
C TRP A 105 0.23 -5.59 -20.93
N LEU A 106 0.70 -4.61 -21.70
CA LEU A 106 -0.03 -3.37 -21.96
C LEU A 106 -1.37 -3.65 -22.67
N THR A 107 -1.36 -4.52 -23.69
CA THR A 107 -2.58 -4.93 -24.41
C THR A 107 -3.59 -5.56 -23.46
N GLU A 108 -3.17 -6.53 -22.65
CA GLU A 108 -4.08 -7.17 -21.69
C GLU A 108 -4.57 -6.19 -20.62
N TYR A 109 -3.70 -5.31 -20.14
CA TYR A 109 -4.06 -4.28 -19.19
C TYR A 109 -5.14 -3.33 -19.74
N LEU A 110 -5.00 -2.88 -20.99
CA LEU A 110 -5.95 -1.98 -21.65
C LEU A 110 -7.27 -2.68 -21.97
N ARG A 111 -7.26 -3.98 -22.27
CA ARG A 111 -8.48 -4.79 -22.51
C ARG A 111 -9.44 -4.79 -21.31
N THR A 112 -8.91 -4.65 -20.10
CA THR A 112 -9.73 -4.56 -18.87
C THR A 112 -10.40 -3.19 -18.65
N LYS A 113 -10.20 -2.22 -19.57
CA LYS A 113 -10.67 -0.83 -19.43
C LYS A 113 -11.89 -0.59 -20.32
N LYS A 114 -12.71 0.39 -19.93
CA LYS A 114 -14.00 0.66 -20.57
C LYS A 114 -13.87 1.25 -21.97
N SER A 115 -12.82 2.04 -22.19
CA SER A 115 -12.52 2.70 -23.46
C SER A 115 -11.03 2.96 -23.56
N GLU A 116 -10.54 3.22 -24.78
CA GLU A 116 -9.13 3.54 -25.02
C GLU A 116 -8.68 4.77 -24.22
N ASP A 117 -9.44 5.87 -24.26
CA ASP A 117 -9.16 7.08 -23.47
C ASP A 117 -9.08 6.79 -21.96
N SER A 118 -10.02 5.99 -21.44
CA SER A 118 -10.00 5.58 -20.03
C SER A 118 -8.77 4.71 -19.69
N GLY A 119 -8.31 3.90 -20.65
CA GLY A 119 -7.13 3.06 -20.53
C GLY A 119 -5.83 3.87 -20.52
N GLN A 120 -5.70 4.86 -21.41
CA GLN A 120 -4.56 5.77 -21.43
C GLN A 120 -4.47 6.60 -20.14
N LYS A 121 -5.60 7.16 -19.67
CA LYS A 121 -5.66 7.86 -18.37
C LYS A 121 -5.28 6.95 -17.20
N ALA A 122 -5.75 5.69 -17.21
CA ALA A 122 -5.41 4.72 -16.18
C ALA A 122 -3.91 4.36 -16.19
N LEU A 123 -3.33 4.17 -17.38
CA LEU A 123 -1.91 3.89 -17.56
C LEU A 123 -1.03 5.06 -17.07
N MET A 124 -1.37 6.29 -17.45
CA MET A 124 -0.68 7.48 -16.94
C MET A 124 -0.71 7.56 -15.42
N LYS A 125 -1.90 7.37 -14.81
CA LYS A 125 -2.06 7.39 -13.35
C LYS A 125 -1.26 6.28 -12.67
N LEU A 126 -1.21 5.08 -13.28
CA LEU A 126 -0.42 3.96 -12.78
C LEU A 126 1.07 4.29 -12.76
N CYS A 127 1.62 4.78 -13.88
CA CYS A 127 3.03 5.15 -14.00
C CYS A 127 3.40 6.31 -13.07
N HIS A 128 2.55 7.34 -12.99
CA HIS A 128 2.76 8.48 -12.09
C HIS A 128 2.80 8.02 -10.62
N THR A 129 1.84 7.20 -10.21
CA THR A 129 1.79 6.66 -8.84
C THR A 129 3.01 5.77 -8.55
N PHE A 130 3.45 4.99 -9.53
CA PHE A 130 4.63 4.12 -9.41
C PHE A 130 5.89 4.95 -9.16
N ALA A 131 6.17 5.94 -10.02
CA ALA A 131 7.38 6.74 -9.85
C ALA A 131 7.34 7.61 -8.59
N LYS A 132 6.17 8.14 -8.19
CA LYS A 132 6.02 8.85 -6.91
C LYS A 132 6.41 7.97 -5.71
N ARG A 133 6.10 6.67 -5.76
CA ARG A 133 6.41 5.73 -4.67
C ARG A 133 7.86 5.24 -4.66
N ARG A 134 8.50 5.12 -5.83
CA ARG A 134 9.82 4.47 -5.96
C ARG A 134 10.99 5.43 -6.13
N PHE A 135 10.76 6.60 -6.70
CA PHE A 135 11.85 7.45 -7.18
C PHE A 135 11.85 8.87 -6.60
N TYR A 136 10.86 9.23 -5.77
CA TYR A 136 10.59 10.59 -5.27
C TYR A 136 10.54 11.62 -6.42
N PHE A 137 9.32 11.95 -6.88
CA PHE A 137 9.13 13.13 -7.71
C PHE A 137 9.26 14.38 -6.84
N ALA A 138 10.30 15.19 -7.03
CA ALA A 138 10.18 16.62 -6.75
C ALA A 138 9.02 17.14 -7.62
N GLY A 139 8.05 17.79 -6.99
CA GLY A 139 6.72 18.01 -7.55
C GLY A 139 6.75 18.67 -8.93
N SER A 140 6.16 17.99 -9.91
CA SER A 140 5.66 18.68 -11.10
C SER A 140 4.31 19.29 -10.71
N ALA A 141 4.34 20.57 -10.34
CA ALA A 141 3.16 21.40 -10.30
C ALA A 141 2.63 21.52 -11.74
N TYR A 142 1.47 20.94 -11.98
CA TYR A 142 0.59 21.38 -13.05
C TYR A 142 -0.73 21.75 -12.38
N LYS A 143 -0.92 23.07 -12.23
CA LYS A 143 -2.24 23.70 -12.09
C LYS A 143 -2.90 23.73 -13.46
#